data_AF-A0A349YJT5-F1
#
_entry.id   AF-A0A349YJT5-F1
#
_cell.length_a   1.000
_cell.length_b   1.000
_cell.length_c   1.000
_cell.angle_alpha   90.00
_cell.angle_beta   90.00
_cell.angle_gamma   90.00
#
_symmetry.space_group_name_H-M   'P 1'
#
loop_
_entity.id
_entity.type
_entity.pdbx_description
1 polymer ?
#
loop_
_entity_poly.entity_id
_entity_poly.type
_entity_poly.pdbx_seq_one_letter_code
_entity_poly.pdbx_strand_id
1 'polypeptide(L)'
;MAFSNTSYSETVNAMLTTMSGFVKNDYYKFSDKPPTPVEYYHINKHASTLDEGSKLAFADIGKDSPLRFNLIHNMMVYGIDTPISITYQNDEYGLESSAIEGDAYLLPNTVRPFPGDVFIISYLKEKILFTVTDSSPDTLEDGSNMWKITYKSRPTTSQEIKQLYLQIIGEYNFIIDNIGTEYNCILKSDVVDFVQLVDEEIRKLKNYFTRIFYNKRVQTFTYTYVEDKFYDPYMIEFLRRNKIFEGDDEYVYVAHQTYLDPLFPMMYNDTIFRCLEKKDYQHIQGYVHRGVGRLITGQNNIFYNRIEDYWEVYYDYTPGFEPLKKIPCFMDEFIAHAEDGELLEANITFYNILIKYLYDDSIDMTDLDEIEKIKYQDNSVLFYAIPCIIFCLQNSIKSLIQIKDDAENNILDKED
;
A
#
# COMPACT_ATOMS: atom_id res chain seq x y z
N MET A 1 26.29 -39.04 -4.97
CA MET A 1 25.84 -37.77 -4.37
C MET A 1 24.63 -37.31 -5.16
N ALA A 2 23.48 -37.24 -4.50
CA ALA A 2 22.21 -36.94 -5.13
C ALA A 2 22.07 -35.42 -5.30
N PHE A 3 21.98 -34.95 -6.54
CA PHE A 3 21.48 -33.61 -6.84
C PHE A 3 19.97 -33.65 -6.66
N SER A 4 19.47 -33.18 -5.51
CA SER A 4 18.03 -33.10 -5.27
C SER A 4 17.44 -31.93 -6.04
N ASN A 5 16.30 -32.23 -6.65
CA ASN A 5 15.53 -31.46 -7.61
C ASN A 5 14.77 -30.27 -6.96
N THR A 6 15.45 -29.46 -6.15
CA THR A 6 14.81 -28.37 -5.39
C THR A 6 14.27 -27.28 -6.31
N SER A 7 15.03 -26.86 -7.32
CA SER A 7 14.58 -25.84 -8.29
C SER A 7 13.38 -26.31 -9.12
N TYR A 8 13.31 -27.59 -9.49
CA TYR A 8 12.18 -28.15 -10.21
C TYR A 8 10.94 -28.21 -9.31
N SER A 9 11.09 -28.63 -8.05
CA SER A 9 9.97 -28.66 -7.10
C SER A 9 9.47 -27.26 -6.74
N GLU A 10 10.36 -26.26 -6.65
CA GLU A 10 10.01 -24.87 -6.38
C GLU A 10 9.30 -24.25 -7.59
N THR A 11 9.75 -24.55 -8.82
CA THR A 11 9.09 -24.07 -10.05
C THR A 11 7.72 -24.73 -10.24
N VAL A 12 7.61 -26.03 -9.96
CA VAL A 12 6.35 -26.78 -10.03
C VAL A 12 5.40 -26.34 -8.93
N ASN A 13 5.88 -26.12 -7.70
CA ASN A 13 5.07 -25.57 -6.62
C ASN A 13 4.66 -24.14 -6.91
N ALA A 14 5.53 -23.29 -7.46
CA ALA A 14 5.18 -21.94 -7.88
C ALA A 14 4.09 -21.97 -8.96
N MET A 15 4.24 -22.79 -10.01
CA MET A 15 3.21 -22.99 -11.04
C MET A 15 1.91 -23.55 -10.46
N LEU A 16 1.96 -24.55 -9.57
CA LEU A 16 0.78 -25.09 -8.90
C LEU A 16 0.13 -24.07 -7.99
N THR A 17 0.90 -23.19 -7.33
CA THR A 17 0.39 -22.11 -6.48
C THR A 17 -0.27 -21.05 -7.35
N THR A 18 0.35 -20.65 -8.47
CA THR A 18 -0.22 -19.74 -9.46
C THR A 18 -1.50 -20.31 -10.09
N MET A 19 -1.49 -21.59 -10.50
CA MET A 19 -2.67 -22.28 -11.04
C MET A 19 -3.76 -22.46 -9.98
N SER A 20 -3.39 -22.74 -8.72
CA SER A 20 -4.33 -22.80 -7.60
C SER A 20 -4.89 -21.43 -7.25
N GLY A 21 -4.14 -20.34 -7.45
CA GLY A 21 -4.62 -18.96 -7.29
C GLY A 21 -5.63 -18.58 -8.37
N PHE A 22 -5.43 -19.04 -9.60
CA PHE A 22 -6.44 -18.89 -10.66
C PHE A 22 -7.70 -19.73 -10.42
N VAL A 23 -7.56 -20.92 -9.80
CA VAL A 23 -8.66 -21.84 -9.48
C VAL A 23 -9.37 -21.46 -8.16
N LYS A 24 -8.67 -20.79 -7.24
CA LYS A 24 -9.21 -20.15 -6.01
C LYS A 24 -9.64 -18.70 -6.24
N ASN A 25 -9.78 -18.27 -7.49
CA ASN A 25 -10.52 -17.06 -7.73
C ASN A 25 -12.00 -17.43 -7.58
N ASP A 26 -12.53 -17.35 -6.36
CA ASP A 26 -13.93 -17.70 -6.05
C ASP A 26 -14.95 -16.84 -6.82
N TYR A 27 -14.49 -15.78 -7.51
CA TYR A 27 -15.25 -14.95 -8.42
C TYR A 27 -15.44 -15.57 -9.82
N TYR A 28 -14.89 -16.76 -10.09
CA TYR A 28 -15.09 -17.49 -11.37
C TYR A 28 -16.57 -17.79 -11.65
N LYS A 29 -17.43 -17.86 -10.63
CA LYS A 29 -18.89 -18.08 -10.79
C LYS A 29 -19.59 -16.97 -11.61
N PHE A 30 -18.98 -15.80 -11.76
CA PHE A 30 -19.58 -14.66 -12.48
C PHE A 30 -18.64 -13.99 -13.50
N SER A 31 -17.57 -14.67 -13.95
CA SER A 31 -16.79 -14.21 -15.12
C SER A 31 -17.61 -14.05 -16.40
N ASP A 32 -18.83 -14.64 -16.42
CA ASP A 32 -19.78 -14.56 -17.53
C ASP A 32 -20.56 -13.24 -17.56
N LYS A 33 -20.54 -12.45 -16.47
CA LYS A 33 -21.21 -11.15 -16.38
C LYS A 33 -20.18 -10.02 -16.40
N PRO A 34 -20.24 -9.08 -17.35
CA PRO A 34 -19.26 -8.00 -17.42
C PRO A 34 -19.39 -7.07 -16.19
N PRO A 35 -18.27 -6.66 -15.57
CA PRO A 35 -18.27 -5.63 -14.54
C PRO A 35 -18.64 -4.27 -15.16
N THR A 36 -19.54 -3.54 -14.51
CA THR A 36 -19.88 -2.17 -14.88
C THR A 36 -19.38 -1.21 -13.79
N PRO A 37 -18.46 -0.27 -14.10
CA PRO A 37 -18.03 0.73 -13.14
C PRO A 37 -19.13 1.77 -12.91
N VAL A 38 -19.42 2.10 -11.65
CA VAL A 38 -20.46 3.05 -11.26
C VAL A 38 -19.96 4.04 -10.20
N GLU A 39 -20.60 5.21 -10.14
CA GLU A 39 -20.54 6.09 -8.97
C GLU A 39 -21.59 5.60 -7.97
N TYR A 40 -21.17 5.01 -6.85
CA TYR A 40 -22.08 4.42 -5.86
C TYR A 40 -22.24 5.35 -4.65
N TYR A 41 -23.48 5.64 -4.28
CA TYR A 41 -23.86 6.50 -3.17
C TYR A 41 -24.49 5.62 -2.09
N HIS A 42 -23.69 5.29 -1.08
CA HIS A 42 -24.10 4.46 0.04
C HIS A 42 -24.66 5.33 1.16
N ILE A 43 -25.83 4.99 1.72
CA ILE A 43 -26.43 5.73 2.83
C ILE A 43 -25.55 5.64 4.08
N ASN A 44 -25.16 6.79 4.61
CA ASN A 44 -24.49 6.88 5.91
C ASN A 44 -25.55 6.97 7.01
N LYS A 45 -25.76 5.88 7.77
CA LYS A 45 -26.78 5.81 8.82
C LYS A 45 -26.51 6.72 10.01
N HIS A 46 -25.25 6.99 10.33
CA HIS A 46 -24.87 7.81 11.49
C HIS A 46 -25.15 9.29 11.25
N ALA A 47 -24.84 9.77 10.05
CA ALA A 47 -25.06 11.16 9.68
C ALA A 47 -26.47 11.43 9.16
N SER A 48 -27.23 10.39 8.82
CA SER A 48 -28.63 10.50 8.44
C SER A 48 -29.50 10.54 9.69
N THR A 49 -30.47 11.46 9.73
CA THR A 49 -31.33 11.68 10.91
C THR A 49 -32.66 10.92 10.86
N LEU A 50 -32.77 9.92 9.98
CA LEU A 50 -33.99 9.13 9.83
C LEU A 50 -34.11 8.10 10.95
N ASP A 51 -35.15 8.25 11.77
CA ASP A 51 -35.64 7.25 12.70
C ASP A 51 -36.33 6.11 11.91
N GLU A 52 -35.86 4.88 12.04
CA GLU A 52 -36.42 3.67 11.39
C GLU A 52 -37.93 3.49 11.68
N GLY A 53 -38.47 4.12 12.73
CA GLY A 53 -39.90 4.11 13.07
C GLY A 53 -40.78 5.10 12.30
N SER A 54 -40.19 6.07 11.59
CA SER A 54 -40.92 7.17 10.96
C SER A 54 -41.07 6.92 9.46
N LYS A 55 -42.22 6.37 9.04
CA LYS A 55 -42.60 6.16 7.61
C LYS A 55 -42.84 7.46 6.82
N LEU A 56 -42.07 8.52 7.07
CA LEU A 56 -42.21 9.83 6.44
C LEU A 56 -40.88 10.21 5.79
N ALA A 57 -40.49 9.50 4.73
CA ALA A 57 -39.47 9.98 3.81
C ALA A 57 -40.10 11.07 2.92
N PHE A 58 -39.95 12.34 3.31
CA PHE A 58 -40.23 13.46 2.42
C PHE A 58 -39.02 13.62 1.47
N ALA A 59 -39.07 12.91 0.33
CA ALA A 59 -38.09 12.88 -0.74
C ALA A 59 -36.68 12.35 -0.36
N ASP A 60 -36.27 11.26 -1.02
CA ASP A 60 -34.95 10.63 -0.79
C ASP A 60 -33.79 11.59 -1.16
N ILE A 61 -33.98 12.43 -2.19
CA ILE A 61 -33.00 13.37 -2.71
C ILE A 61 -33.61 14.77 -2.68
N GLY A 62 -32.92 15.73 -2.04
CA GLY A 62 -33.46 17.09 -1.88
C GLY A 62 -32.79 17.93 -0.80
N LYS A 63 -33.00 19.25 -0.84
CA LYS A 63 -32.47 20.19 0.16
C LYS A 63 -32.95 19.87 1.59
N ASP A 64 -34.17 19.36 1.71
CA ASP A 64 -34.81 19.02 2.98
C ASP A 64 -34.71 17.51 3.29
N SER A 65 -33.96 16.75 2.48
CA SER A 65 -33.77 15.32 2.72
C SER A 65 -32.84 15.09 3.92
N PRO A 66 -33.24 14.26 4.90
CA PRO A 66 -32.43 13.91 6.05
C PRO A 66 -31.35 12.87 5.73
N LEU A 67 -31.35 12.30 4.51
CA LEU A 67 -30.37 11.30 4.07
C LEU A 67 -29.03 11.95 3.71
N ARG A 68 -27.96 11.26 4.05
CA ARG A 68 -26.59 11.61 3.72
C ARG A 68 -25.87 10.39 3.16
N PHE A 69 -24.97 10.63 2.21
CA PHE A 69 -24.34 9.56 1.43
C PHE A 69 -22.81 9.60 1.53
N ASN A 70 -22.20 8.44 1.46
CA ASN A 70 -20.79 8.24 1.16
C ASN A 70 -20.67 7.90 -0.33
N LEU A 71 -19.90 8.68 -1.09
CA LEU A 71 -19.65 8.45 -2.51
C LEU A 71 -18.47 7.51 -2.67
N ILE A 72 -18.66 6.45 -3.45
CA ILE A 72 -17.63 5.49 -3.83
C ILE A 72 -17.44 5.56 -5.33
N HIS A 73 -16.25 5.96 -5.75
CA HIS A 73 -15.86 6.04 -7.16
C HIS A 73 -15.43 4.67 -7.68
N ASN A 74 -15.73 4.42 -8.96
CA ASN A 74 -15.33 3.23 -9.71
C ASN A 74 -15.77 1.89 -9.11
N MET A 75 -16.87 1.87 -8.34
CA MET A 75 -17.39 0.64 -7.76
C MET A 75 -17.84 -0.30 -8.89
N MET A 76 -17.44 -1.57 -8.81
CA MET A 76 -17.78 -2.56 -9.83
C MET A 76 -19.09 -3.27 -9.47
N VAL A 77 -20.10 -3.11 -10.34
CA VAL A 77 -21.40 -3.77 -10.21
C VAL A 77 -21.55 -4.81 -11.32
N TYR A 78 -21.93 -6.04 -10.95
CA TYR A 78 -22.01 -7.17 -11.87
C TYR A 78 -23.44 -7.53 -12.23
N GLY A 79 -23.67 -7.89 -13.49
CA GLY A 79 -24.97 -8.41 -13.95
C GLY A 79 -25.97 -7.36 -14.44
N ILE A 80 -25.51 -6.13 -14.66
CA ILE A 80 -26.28 -5.13 -15.39
C ILE A 80 -26.14 -5.44 -16.88
N ASP A 81 -27.26 -5.66 -17.56
CA ASP A 81 -27.27 -5.88 -19.00
C ASP A 81 -26.83 -4.60 -19.74
N THR A 82 -25.61 -4.62 -20.28
CA THR A 82 -25.10 -3.58 -21.18
C THR A 82 -25.12 -4.10 -22.62
N PRO A 83 -25.77 -3.41 -23.58
CA PRO A 83 -26.38 -2.08 -23.48
C PRO A 83 -27.73 -2.09 -22.75
N ILE A 84 -28.00 -1.03 -22.01
CA ILE A 84 -29.29 -0.83 -21.31
C ILE A 84 -30.41 -0.75 -22.37
N SER A 85 -31.25 -1.77 -22.44
CA SER A 85 -32.38 -1.81 -23.37
C SER A 85 -33.57 -1.01 -22.81
N ILE A 86 -33.85 0.14 -23.41
CA ILE A 86 -35.04 0.93 -23.08
C ILE A 86 -36.24 0.27 -23.77
N THR A 87 -37.13 -0.31 -22.97
CA THR A 87 -38.40 -0.84 -23.47
C THR A 87 -39.44 0.28 -23.40
N TYR A 88 -40.10 0.56 -24.52
CA TYR A 88 -41.21 1.52 -24.55
C TYR A 88 -42.51 0.76 -24.29
N GLN A 89 -43.28 1.19 -23.29
CA GLN A 89 -44.62 0.68 -23.05
C GLN A 89 -45.62 1.79 -23.38
N ASN A 90 -46.67 1.44 -24.12
CA ASN A 90 -47.79 2.33 -24.37
C ASN A 90 -48.77 2.16 -23.20
N ASP A 91 -48.76 3.14 -22.30
CA ASP A 91 -49.75 3.25 -21.24
C ASP A 91 -50.92 4.16 -21.67
N GLU A 92 -51.98 4.19 -20.87
CA GLU A 92 -53.25 4.87 -21.19
C GLU A 92 -53.11 6.39 -21.45
N TYR A 93 -51.96 6.98 -21.12
CA TYR A 93 -51.61 8.40 -21.33
C TYR A 93 -50.52 8.66 -22.39
N GLY A 94 -49.98 7.65 -23.06
CA GLY A 94 -48.99 7.82 -24.13
C GLY A 94 -47.85 6.80 -24.11
N LEU A 95 -46.85 7.02 -24.96
CA LEU A 95 -45.64 6.20 -25.04
C LEU A 95 -44.66 6.69 -23.97
N GLU A 96 -44.57 5.96 -22.86
CA GLU A 96 -43.59 6.23 -21.80
C GLU A 96 -42.47 5.18 -21.86
N SER A 97 -41.24 5.61 -21.54
CA SER A 97 -40.14 4.68 -21.32
C SER A 97 -40.42 3.92 -20.03
N SER A 98 -40.47 2.59 -20.06
CA SER A 98 -40.57 1.81 -18.84
C SER A 98 -39.35 2.06 -17.96
N ALA A 99 -39.54 2.10 -16.64
CA ALA A 99 -38.41 2.10 -15.71
C ALA A 99 -37.57 0.84 -15.93
N ILE A 100 -36.24 1.00 -16.03
CA ILE A 100 -35.29 -0.10 -16.13
C ILE A 100 -35.17 -0.70 -14.74
N GLU A 101 -35.57 -1.97 -14.61
CA GLU A 101 -35.50 -2.75 -13.38
C GLU A 101 -34.64 -3.99 -13.63
N GLY A 102 -33.90 -4.44 -12.62
CA GLY A 102 -33.02 -5.59 -12.75
C GLY A 102 -32.38 -6.01 -11.44
N ASP A 103 -31.62 -7.11 -11.52
CA ASP A 103 -30.84 -7.65 -10.42
C ASP A 103 -29.34 -7.49 -10.72
N ALA A 104 -28.59 -6.99 -9.75
CA ALA A 104 -27.14 -6.89 -9.82
C ALA A 104 -26.48 -7.51 -8.59
N TYR A 105 -25.18 -7.73 -8.69
CA TYR A 105 -24.36 -8.34 -7.66
C TYR A 105 -23.20 -7.42 -7.28
N LEU A 106 -22.99 -7.25 -5.98
CA LEU A 106 -21.85 -6.56 -5.39
C LEU A 106 -20.93 -7.58 -4.75
N LEU A 107 -19.63 -7.40 -4.97
CA LEU A 107 -18.63 -8.36 -4.50
C LEU A 107 -18.49 -8.33 -2.97
N PRO A 108 -18.04 -9.45 -2.36
CA PRO A 108 -17.73 -9.50 -0.93
C PRO A 108 -16.69 -8.47 -0.51
N ASN A 109 -16.71 -8.09 0.77
CA ASN A 109 -15.79 -7.12 1.39
C ASN A 109 -15.78 -5.73 0.71
N THR A 110 -16.89 -5.35 0.07
CA THR A 110 -17.06 -4.03 -0.55
C THR A 110 -18.00 -3.16 0.28
N VAL A 111 -19.30 -3.26 0.05
CA VAL A 111 -20.35 -2.53 0.78
C VAL A 111 -21.47 -3.48 1.14
N ARG A 112 -22.11 -3.23 2.28
CA ARG A 112 -23.43 -3.79 2.59
C ARG A 112 -24.52 -2.86 2.04
N PRO A 113 -25.15 -3.16 0.91
CA PRO A 113 -26.15 -2.28 0.30
C PRO A 113 -27.40 -2.15 1.18
N PHE A 114 -27.94 -0.94 1.28
CA PHE A 114 -29.23 -0.67 1.89
C PHE A 114 -30.31 -0.34 0.84
N PRO A 115 -31.58 -0.70 1.09
CA PRO A 115 -32.69 -0.13 0.35
C PRO A 115 -32.65 1.40 0.42
N GLY A 116 -32.67 2.07 -0.73
CA GLY A 116 -32.49 3.52 -0.85
C GLY A 116 -31.08 3.95 -1.27
N ASP A 117 -30.09 3.05 -1.28
CA ASP A 117 -28.78 3.35 -1.89
C ASP A 117 -28.96 3.70 -3.37
N VAL A 118 -28.10 4.59 -3.87
CA VAL A 118 -28.20 5.13 -5.23
C VAL A 118 -26.92 4.84 -5.97
N PHE A 119 -26.99 4.52 -7.26
CA PHE A 119 -25.80 4.46 -8.11
C PHE A 119 -26.06 5.08 -9.47
N ILE A 120 -25.00 5.66 -10.05
CA ILE A 120 -25.05 6.34 -11.33
C ILE A 120 -24.16 5.60 -12.33
N ILE A 121 -24.76 5.26 -13.48
CA ILE A 121 -24.02 4.76 -14.64
C ILE A 121 -23.91 5.90 -15.64
N SER A 122 -22.69 6.20 -16.06
CA SER A 122 -22.43 7.16 -17.13
C SER A 122 -22.46 6.43 -18.48
N TYR A 123 -23.51 6.66 -19.27
CA TYR A 123 -23.64 6.08 -20.60
C TYR A 123 -23.52 7.17 -21.68
N LEU A 124 -22.42 7.15 -22.44
CA LEU A 124 -22.07 8.17 -23.45
C LEU A 124 -21.98 9.60 -22.87
N LYS A 125 -23.10 10.33 -22.85
CA LYS A 125 -23.23 11.71 -22.36
C LYS A 125 -24.34 11.88 -21.33
N GLU A 126 -25.07 10.82 -21.03
CA GLU A 126 -26.20 10.85 -20.10
C GLU A 126 -25.86 10.05 -18.84
N LYS A 127 -26.19 10.62 -17.68
CA LYS A 127 -26.07 9.97 -16.38
C LYS A 127 -27.45 9.40 -16.03
N ILE A 128 -27.52 8.08 -15.84
CA ILE A 128 -28.76 7.41 -15.42
C ILE A 128 -28.62 7.04 -13.95
N LEU A 129 -29.58 7.48 -13.14
CA LEU A 129 -29.66 7.22 -11.72
C LEU A 129 -30.51 5.97 -11.46
N PHE A 130 -29.95 5.06 -10.68
CA PHE A 130 -30.62 3.85 -10.21
C PHE A 130 -30.71 3.88 -8.69
N THR A 131 -31.84 3.43 -8.15
CA THR A 131 -32.05 3.28 -6.72
C THR A 131 -32.21 1.80 -6.38
N VAL A 132 -31.52 1.35 -5.34
CA VAL A 132 -31.63 0.01 -4.78
C VAL A 132 -32.96 -0.09 -4.04
N THR A 133 -33.77 -1.09 -4.40
CA THR A 133 -35.08 -1.32 -3.77
C THR A 133 -35.03 -2.41 -2.71
N ASP A 134 -34.18 -3.42 -2.89
CA ASP A 134 -34.01 -4.53 -1.96
C ASP A 134 -32.57 -5.08 -2.02
N SER A 135 -32.11 -5.67 -0.92
CA SER A 135 -30.80 -6.32 -0.85
C SER A 135 -30.85 -7.64 -0.07
N SER A 136 -30.22 -8.67 -0.62
CA SER A 136 -30.14 -10.00 -0.01
C SER A 136 -28.70 -10.53 -0.01
N PRO A 137 -28.21 -11.08 1.13
CA PRO A 137 -26.88 -11.68 1.19
C PRO A 137 -26.87 -13.06 0.53
N ASP A 138 -25.79 -13.35 -0.20
CA ASP A 138 -25.46 -14.64 -0.77
C ASP A 138 -24.08 -15.05 -0.25
N THR A 139 -24.04 -16.01 0.68
CA THR A 139 -22.81 -16.41 1.38
C THR A 139 -22.02 -17.40 0.52
N LEU A 140 -20.76 -17.05 0.22
CA LEU A 140 -19.83 -17.91 -0.51
C LEU A 140 -19.27 -19.04 0.38
N GLU A 141 -18.65 -20.03 -0.25
CA GLU A 141 -18.09 -21.22 0.42
C GLU A 141 -16.94 -20.87 1.39
N ASP A 142 -16.26 -19.74 1.18
CA ASP A 142 -15.22 -19.18 2.04
C ASP A 142 -15.77 -18.42 3.27
N GLY A 143 -17.10 -18.29 3.38
CA GLY A 143 -17.78 -17.55 4.45
C GLY A 143 -17.92 -16.05 4.19
N SER A 144 -17.42 -15.54 3.06
CA SER A 144 -17.60 -14.14 2.67
C SER A 144 -19.02 -13.91 2.13
N ASN A 145 -19.61 -12.76 2.45
CA ASN A 145 -20.97 -12.42 2.01
C ASN A 145 -20.92 -11.56 0.75
N MET A 146 -21.46 -12.08 -0.35
CA MET A 146 -21.82 -11.32 -1.54
C MET A 146 -23.21 -10.71 -1.35
N TRP A 147 -23.52 -9.63 -2.06
CA TRP A 147 -24.85 -9.00 -1.98
C TRP A 147 -25.52 -8.97 -3.34
N LYS A 148 -26.71 -9.57 -3.43
CA LYS A 148 -27.62 -9.40 -4.56
C LYS A 148 -28.51 -8.20 -4.29
N ILE A 149 -28.47 -7.22 -5.18
CA ILE A 149 -29.30 -6.01 -5.14
C ILE A 149 -30.34 -6.06 -6.25
N THR A 150 -31.57 -5.63 -5.94
CA THR A 150 -32.58 -5.31 -6.95
C THR A 150 -32.64 -3.80 -7.10
N TYR A 151 -32.67 -3.30 -8.33
CA TYR A 151 -32.59 -1.87 -8.62
C TYR A 151 -33.70 -1.41 -9.57
N LYS A 152 -34.00 -0.11 -9.51
CA LYS A 152 -34.94 0.57 -10.39
C LYS A 152 -34.38 1.92 -10.85
N SER A 153 -34.44 2.20 -12.15
CA SER A 153 -34.03 3.50 -12.69
C SER A 153 -35.04 4.59 -12.36
N ARG A 154 -34.54 5.79 -12.08
CA ARG A 154 -35.37 7.00 -11.93
C ARG A 154 -35.01 8.00 -13.04
N PRO A 155 -36.00 8.71 -13.64
CA PRO A 155 -35.72 9.79 -14.58
C PRO A 155 -34.82 10.82 -13.90
N THR A 156 -33.64 11.06 -14.47
CA THR A 156 -32.62 11.87 -13.78
C THR A 156 -32.68 13.30 -14.27
N THR A 157 -33.03 14.24 -13.40
CA THR A 157 -32.94 15.68 -13.71
C THR A 157 -31.57 16.23 -13.28
N SER A 158 -30.98 17.15 -14.05
CA SER A 158 -29.70 17.79 -13.66
C SER A 158 -29.74 18.52 -12.31
N GLN A 159 -30.93 18.82 -11.78
CA GLN A 159 -31.11 19.39 -10.44
C GLN A 159 -30.99 18.34 -9.32
N GLU A 160 -31.51 17.13 -9.53
CA GLU A 160 -31.44 16.04 -8.55
C GLU A 160 -30.00 15.56 -8.37
N ILE A 161 -29.24 15.43 -9.46
CA ILE A 161 -27.81 15.10 -9.39
C ILE A 161 -27.07 16.15 -8.55
N LYS A 162 -27.35 17.45 -8.77
CA LYS A 162 -26.72 18.53 -7.99
C LYS A 162 -27.08 18.46 -6.51
N GLN A 163 -28.31 18.10 -6.18
CA GLN A 163 -28.74 17.94 -4.79
C GLN A 163 -28.08 16.72 -4.14
N LEU A 164 -27.94 15.62 -4.88
CA LEU A 164 -27.21 14.43 -4.41
C LEU A 164 -25.77 14.76 -4.05
N TYR A 165 -25.06 15.55 -4.88
CA TYR A 165 -23.70 16.02 -4.57
C TYR A 165 -23.63 16.86 -3.28
N LEU A 166 -24.67 17.62 -2.95
CA LEU A 166 -24.72 18.40 -1.70
C LEU A 166 -24.98 17.54 -0.45
N GLN A 167 -25.38 16.28 -0.62
CA GLN A 167 -25.68 15.34 0.46
C GLN A 167 -24.52 14.37 0.72
N ILE A 168 -23.38 14.53 0.04
CA ILE A 168 -22.17 13.72 0.24
C ILE A 168 -21.44 14.17 1.51
N ILE A 169 -21.02 13.22 2.33
CA ILE A 169 -20.21 13.45 3.54
C ILE A 169 -18.78 12.96 3.38
N GLY A 170 -18.59 11.83 2.71
CA GLY A 170 -17.27 11.25 2.48
C GLY A 170 -17.12 10.73 1.06
N GLU A 171 -15.90 10.83 0.55
CA GLU A 171 -15.50 10.33 -0.76
C GLU A 171 -14.52 9.17 -0.59
N TYR A 172 -14.76 8.10 -1.34
CA TYR A 172 -14.04 6.85 -1.29
C TYR A 172 -13.75 6.35 -2.70
N ASN A 173 -12.69 5.58 -2.86
CA ASN A 173 -12.30 4.94 -4.12
C ASN A 173 -12.34 3.43 -3.96
N PHE A 174 -12.94 2.77 -4.95
CA PHE A 174 -12.92 1.32 -5.07
C PHE A 174 -11.63 0.85 -5.77
N ILE A 175 -10.89 -0.05 -5.14
CA ILE A 175 -9.68 -0.66 -5.70
C ILE A 175 -9.98 -2.13 -6.00
N ILE A 176 -10.12 -2.43 -7.30
CA ILE A 176 -10.45 -3.78 -7.77
C ILE A 176 -9.35 -4.80 -7.45
N ASP A 177 -8.08 -4.37 -7.46
CA ASP A 177 -6.93 -5.26 -7.24
C ASP A 177 -6.86 -5.80 -5.79
N ASN A 178 -7.55 -5.15 -4.85
CA ASN A 178 -7.57 -5.54 -3.44
C ASN A 178 -8.58 -6.67 -3.16
N ILE A 179 -9.44 -7.00 -4.12
CA ILE A 179 -10.48 -8.02 -3.94
C ILE A 179 -9.84 -9.40 -3.76
N GLY A 180 -10.23 -10.12 -2.71
CA GLY A 180 -9.69 -11.44 -2.37
C GLY A 180 -8.30 -11.40 -1.73
N THR A 181 -7.83 -10.22 -1.34
CA THR A 181 -6.59 -10.02 -0.57
C THR A 181 -6.90 -9.60 0.87
N GLU A 182 -5.86 -9.46 1.70
CA GLU A 182 -5.97 -8.87 3.05
C GLU A 182 -6.11 -7.34 3.06
N TYR A 183 -6.17 -6.72 1.87
CA TYR A 183 -6.28 -5.28 1.69
C TYR A 183 -7.72 -4.83 1.53
N ASN A 184 -8.00 -3.63 2.02
CA ASN A 184 -9.32 -3.05 1.95
C ASN A 184 -9.65 -2.58 0.53
N CYS A 185 -10.82 -2.97 0.02
CA CYS A 185 -11.28 -2.62 -1.31
C CYS A 185 -11.83 -1.20 -1.44
N ILE A 186 -12.19 -0.55 -0.32
CA ILE A 186 -12.75 0.82 -0.30
C ILE A 186 -11.93 1.72 0.60
N LEU A 187 -11.14 2.59 0.00
CA LEU A 187 -10.30 3.53 0.73
C LEU A 187 -10.86 4.95 0.61
N LYS A 188 -10.69 5.77 1.65
CA LYS A 188 -10.99 7.22 1.56
C LYS A 188 -10.15 7.85 0.45
N SER A 189 -10.73 8.79 -0.30
CA SER A 189 -10.01 9.44 -1.42
C SER A 189 -8.69 10.07 -0.97
N ASP A 190 -8.69 10.79 0.17
CA ASP A 190 -7.49 11.40 0.73
C ASP A 190 -6.37 10.37 1.03
N VAL A 191 -6.74 9.16 1.47
CA VAL A 191 -5.78 8.08 1.74
C VAL A 191 -5.21 7.54 0.44
N VAL A 192 -6.03 7.41 -0.61
CA VAL A 192 -5.55 6.98 -1.93
C VAL A 192 -4.58 7.99 -2.52
N ASP A 193 -4.91 9.28 -2.45
CA ASP A 193 -4.06 10.35 -2.94
C ASP A 193 -2.73 10.40 -2.18
N PHE A 194 -2.77 10.22 -0.85
CA PHE A 194 -1.57 10.12 -0.03
C PHE A 194 -0.72 8.89 -0.39
N VAL A 195 -1.33 7.71 -0.56
CA VAL A 195 -0.62 6.49 -0.95
C VAL A 195 0.07 6.66 -2.30
N GLN A 196 -0.60 7.29 -3.27
CA GLN A 196 -0.02 7.57 -4.58
C GLN A 196 1.19 8.50 -4.47
N LEU A 197 1.08 9.55 -3.66
CA LEU A 197 2.19 10.48 -3.42
C LEU A 197 3.39 9.78 -2.77
N VAL A 198 3.16 8.96 -1.74
CA VAL A 198 4.23 8.21 -1.07
C VAL A 198 4.88 7.21 -2.02
N ASP A 199 4.10 6.53 -2.87
CA ASP A 199 4.64 5.60 -3.87
C ASP A 199 5.52 6.32 -4.92
N GLU A 200 5.11 7.52 -5.36
CA GLU A 200 5.94 8.37 -6.20
C GLU A 200 7.26 8.77 -5.53
N GLU A 201 7.21 9.16 -4.25
CA GLU A 201 8.42 9.50 -3.48
C GLU A 201 9.34 8.28 -3.28
N ILE A 202 8.78 7.11 -2.98
CA ILE A 202 9.53 5.85 -2.91
C ILE A 202 10.25 5.59 -4.24
N ARG A 203 9.57 5.75 -5.38
CA ARG A 203 10.18 5.57 -6.71
C ARG A 203 11.30 6.56 -6.96
N LYS A 204 11.14 7.84 -6.56
CA LYS A 204 12.21 8.84 -6.64
C LYS A 204 13.41 8.46 -5.77
N LEU A 205 13.18 8.04 -4.53
CA LEU A 205 14.22 7.62 -3.59
C LEU A 205 15.02 6.42 -4.10
N LYS A 206 14.35 5.38 -4.63
CA LYS A 206 15.02 4.22 -5.25
C LYS A 206 15.91 4.67 -6.42
N ASN A 207 15.39 5.53 -7.28
CA ASN A 207 16.13 6.06 -8.43
C ASN A 207 17.36 6.89 -8.00
N TYR A 208 17.22 7.78 -7.02
CA TYR A 208 18.32 8.58 -6.51
C TYR A 208 19.38 7.73 -5.82
N PHE A 209 18.97 6.78 -4.98
CA PHE A 209 19.88 5.86 -4.33
C PHE A 209 20.69 5.05 -5.34
N THR A 210 20.02 4.48 -6.35
CA THR A 210 20.68 3.74 -7.43
C THR A 210 21.65 4.61 -8.21
N ARG A 211 21.26 5.84 -8.58
CA ARG A 211 22.14 6.74 -9.34
C ARG A 211 23.40 7.16 -8.58
N ILE A 212 23.30 7.32 -7.26
CA ILE A 212 24.40 7.81 -6.42
C ILE A 212 25.31 6.66 -6.00
N PHE A 213 24.75 5.57 -5.50
CA PHE A 213 25.51 4.53 -4.81
C PHE A 213 25.75 3.28 -5.65
N TYR A 214 24.98 3.03 -6.71
CA TYR A 214 25.18 1.83 -7.53
C TYR A 214 26.42 1.96 -8.42
N ASN A 215 27.45 1.18 -8.11
CA ASN A 215 28.69 1.18 -8.87
C ASN A 215 28.67 0.05 -9.91
N LYS A 216 28.41 0.42 -11.17
CA LYS A 216 28.35 -0.50 -12.31
C LYS A 216 29.63 -1.32 -12.52
N ARG A 217 30.79 -0.87 -12.03
CA ARG A 217 32.05 -1.62 -12.17
C ARG A 217 32.10 -2.83 -11.24
N VAL A 218 31.59 -2.69 -10.03
CA VAL A 218 31.58 -3.76 -9.02
C VAL A 218 30.21 -4.42 -8.87
N GLN A 219 29.23 -3.98 -9.68
CA GLN A 219 27.86 -4.53 -9.75
C GLN A 219 27.16 -4.57 -8.38
N THR A 220 27.41 -3.56 -7.54
CA THR A 220 26.79 -3.42 -6.23
C THR A 220 26.80 -1.98 -5.76
N PHE A 221 26.10 -1.71 -4.67
CA PHE A 221 26.10 -0.43 -3.99
C PHE A 221 27.38 -0.23 -3.16
N THR A 222 28.00 0.93 -3.31
CA THR A 222 29.18 1.37 -2.57
C THR A 222 29.05 2.84 -2.25
N TYR A 223 29.63 3.30 -1.15
CA TYR A 223 29.66 4.71 -0.78
C TYR A 223 31.08 5.17 -0.48
N THR A 224 31.30 6.47 -0.52
CA THR A 224 32.57 7.09 -0.14
C THR A 224 32.46 7.64 1.28
N TYR A 225 33.43 7.32 2.13
CA TYR A 225 33.55 7.93 3.45
C TYR A 225 34.98 8.40 3.67
N VAL A 226 35.10 9.70 3.99
CA VAL A 226 36.38 10.42 3.97
C VAL A 226 37.00 10.40 2.56
N GLU A 227 37.89 9.46 2.27
CA GLU A 227 38.56 9.30 0.97
C GLU A 227 38.55 7.84 0.48
N ASP A 228 37.98 6.95 1.29
CA ASP A 228 37.97 5.51 1.06
C ASP A 228 36.60 5.05 0.54
N LYS A 229 36.59 4.02 -0.32
CA LYS A 229 35.36 3.41 -0.84
C LYS A 229 34.95 2.23 0.02
N PHE A 230 33.69 2.21 0.42
CA PHE A 230 33.14 1.18 1.29
C PHE A 230 32.05 0.36 0.60
N TYR A 231 32.04 -0.91 0.95
CA TYR A 231 31.01 -1.88 0.63
C TYR A 231 30.49 -2.44 1.95
N ASP A 232 29.18 -2.36 2.18
CA ASP A 232 28.57 -2.92 3.39
C ASP A 232 27.68 -4.13 3.06
N PRO A 233 28.10 -5.37 3.38
CA PRO A 233 27.28 -6.55 3.18
C PRO A 233 26.00 -6.53 4.05
N TYR A 234 25.97 -5.87 5.19
CA TYR A 234 24.78 -5.82 6.05
C TYR A 234 23.68 -4.97 5.41
N MET A 235 24.02 -3.81 4.86
CA MET A 235 23.11 -3.03 4.02
C MET A 235 22.60 -3.84 2.82
N ILE A 236 23.48 -4.56 2.10
CA ILE A 236 23.04 -5.40 0.96
C ILE A 236 22.06 -6.48 1.41
N GLU A 237 22.29 -7.09 2.57
CA GLU A 237 21.35 -8.07 3.15
C GLU A 237 20.00 -7.42 3.47
N PHE A 238 20.00 -6.23 4.06
CA PHE A 238 18.78 -5.46 4.34
C PHE A 238 17.99 -5.15 3.07
N LEU A 239 18.67 -4.66 2.02
CA LEU A 239 18.06 -4.40 0.72
C LEU A 239 17.42 -5.65 0.11
N ARG A 240 18.11 -6.78 0.20
CA ARG A 240 17.65 -8.07 -0.35
C ARG A 240 16.48 -8.66 0.43
N ARG A 241 16.57 -8.70 1.76
CA ARG A 241 15.54 -9.25 2.65
C ARG A 241 14.22 -8.51 2.51
N ASN A 242 14.29 -7.18 2.48
CA ASN A 242 13.12 -6.32 2.44
C ASN A 242 12.69 -5.97 1.01
N LYS A 243 13.36 -6.54 0.01
CA LYS A 243 13.04 -6.40 -1.41
C LYS A 243 12.85 -4.94 -1.84
N ILE A 244 13.72 -4.06 -1.36
CA ILE A 244 13.59 -2.60 -1.51
C ILE A 244 13.47 -2.19 -2.99
N PHE A 245 14.18 -2.87 -3.89
CA PHE A 245 14.16 -2.59 -5.34
C PHE A 245 13.19 -3.46 -6.16
N GLU A 246 12.33 -4.28 -5.53
CA GLU A 246 11.29 -5.00 -6.26
C GLU A 246 10.21 -4.01 -6.75
N GLY A 247 9.69 -4.24 -7.96
CA GLY A 247 8.66 -3.41 -8.58
C GLY A 247 9.13 -2.07 -9.16
N ASP A 248 10.45 -1.83 -9.25
CA ASP A 248 11.00 -0.66 -9.95
C ASP A 248 11.08 -0.90 -11.47
N ASP A 249 11.05 0.19 -12.26
CA ASP A 249 11.11 0.14 -13.73
C ASP A 249 12.47 -0.40 -14.22
N GLU A 250 13.55 -0.06 -13.51
CA GLU A 250 14.89 -0.57 -13.76
C GLU A 250 15.22 -1.73 -12.82
N TYR A 251 15.31 -2.94 -13.38
CA TYR A 251 15.69 -4.12 -12.62
C TYR A 251 17.15 -4.03 -12.14
N VAL A 252 17.34 -3.84 -10.83
CA VAL A 252 18.65 -3.91 -10.16
C VAL A 252 18.77 -5.23 -9.40
N TYR A 253 19.66 -6.11 -9.86
CA TYR A 253 19.94 -7.35 -9.15
C TYR A 253 20.83 -7.08 -7.93
N VAL A 254 20.29 -7.24 -6.73
CA VAL A 254 20.99 -7.02 -5.47
C VAL A 254 21.55 -8.34 -4.94
N ALA A 255 22.88 -8.47 -4.97
CA ALA A 255 23.58 -9.66 -4.50
C ALA A 255 24.87 -9.30 -3.75
N HIS A 256 25.27 -10.21 -2.86
CA HIS A 256 26.55 -10.11 -2.16
C HIS A 256 27.71 -10.31 -3.13
N GLN A 257 28.68 -9.41 -3.09
CA GLN A 257 29.88 -9.47 -3.92
C GLN A 257 31.09 -10.04 -3.17
N THR A 258 30.99 -10.19 -1.85
CA THR A 258 32.02 -10.78 -1.00
C THR A 258 31.53 -12.11 -0.41
N TYR A 259 32.49 -12.90 0.09
CA TYR A 259 32.17 -14.12 0.82
C TYR A 259 31.65 -13.74 2.20
N LEU A 260 30.43 -14.17 2.53
CA LEU A 260 29.86 -13.98 3.85
C LEU A 260 30.37 -15.03 4.83
N ASP A 261 30.70 -14.59 6.04
CA ASP A 261 31.04 -15.48 7.14
C ASP A 261 29.83 -16.39 7.50
N PRO A 262 30.03 -17.67 7.84
CA PRO A 262 28.96 -18.53 8.34
C PRO A 262 28.14 -17.94 9.51
N LEU A 263 28.75 -17.09 10.34
CA LEU A 263 28.10 -16.40 11.46
C LEU A 263 27.36 -15.13 11.05
N PHE A 264 27.43 -14.71 9.78
CA PHE A 264 26.80 -13.50 9.27
C PHE A 264 25.32 -13.34 9.64
N PRO A 265 24.46 -14.38 9.54
CA PRO A 265 23.06 -14.25 9.96
C PRO A 265 22.88 -13.93 11.45
N MET A 266 23.79 -14.39 12.31
CA MET A 266 23.77 -14.08 13.74
C MET A 266 24.19 -12.63 13.95
N MET A 267 25.32 -12.22 13.36
CA MET A 267 25.82 -10.85 13.44
C MET A 267 24.82 -9.82 12.89
N TYR A 268 24.12 -10.16 11.81
CA TYR A 268 23.08 -9.30 11.24
C TYR A 268 21.96 -9.03 12.24
N ASN A 269 21.58 -10.02 13.06
CA ASN A 269 20.51 -9.86 14.05
C ASN A 269 20.84 -8.86 15.16
N ASP A 270 22.12 -8.59 15.39
CA ASP A 270 22.58 -7.64 16.41
C ASP A 270 22.75 -6.22 15.82
N THR A 271 22.46 -6.02 14.53
CA THR A 271 22.55 -4.70 13.87
C THR A 271 21.27 -3.89 13.99
N ILE A 272 21.41 -2.57 13.86
CA ILE A 272 20.29 -1.62 13.80
C ILE A 272 19.27 -1.93 12.68
N PHE A 273 19.68 -2.59 11.59
CA PHE A 273 18.76 -3.04 10.55
C PHE A 273 17.73 -4.02 11.10
N ARG A 274 18.18 -4.95 11.96
CA ARG A 274 17.27 -5.91 12.61
C ARG A 274 16.36 -5.24 13.63
N CYS A 275 16.87 -4.24 14.34
CA CYS A 275 16.06 -3.41 15.24
C CYS A 275 14.88 -2.77 14.48
N LEU A 276 15.17 -2.18 13.32
CA LEU A 276 14.16 -1.56 12.46
C LEU A 276 13.15 -2.59 11.92
N GLU A 277 13.62 -3.74 11.42
CA GLU A 277 12.76 -4.83 10.95
C GLU A 277 11.80 -5.36 12.02
N LYS A 278 12.21 -5.36 13.29
CA LYS A 278 11.43 -5.86 14.43
C LYS A 278 10.65 -4.79 15.19
N LYS A 279 10.89 -3.51 14.89
CA LYS A 279 10.42 -2.37 15.71
C LYS A 279 10.82 -2.47 17.19
N ASP A 280 12.04 -2.93 17.45
CA ASP A 280 12.55 -3.15 18.83
C ASP A 280 13.20 -1.89 19.42
N TYR A 281 12.46 -0.78 19.48
CA TYR A 281 12.98 0.50 19.97
C TYR A 281 13.45 0.44 21.44
N GLN A 282 12.82 -0.42 22.26
CA GLN A 282 13.14 -0.58 23.69
C GLN A 282 14.58 -1.04 23.95
N HIS A 283 15.18 -1.74 22.98
CA HIS A 283 16.55 -2.26 23.10
C HIS A 283 17.49 -1.64 22.06
N ILE A 284 17.13 -0.50 21.45
CA ILE A 284 17.87 0.11 20.34
C ILE A 284 19.36 0.35 20.66
N GLN A 285 19.69 0.71 21.90
CA GLN A 285 21.08 0.89 22.38
C GLN A 285 21.89 -0.42 22.39
N GLY A 286 21.22 -1.57 22.49
CA GLY A 286 21.85 -2.89 22.46
C GLY A 286 22.30 -3.29 21.06
N TYR A 287 21.79 -2.64 20.01
CA TYR A 287 22.14 -2.94 18.64
C TYR A 287 23.38 -2.15 18.16
N VAL A 288 24.22 -2.82 17.37
CA VAL A 288 25.42 -2.22 16.81
C VAL A 288 25.04 -1.30 15.64
N HIS A 289 25.39 -0.02 15.77
CA HIS A 289 25.06 1.05 14.81
C HIS A 289 26.32 1.75 14.24
N ARG A 290 27.52 1.32 14.62
CA ARG A 290 28.80 1.81 14.09
C ARG A 290 29.57 0.65 13.47
N GLY A 291 29.98 0.83 12.21
CA GLY A 291 30.80 -0.15 11.50
C GLY A 291 32.29 0.18 11.55
N VAL A 292 33.11 -0.78 11.18
CA VAL A 292 34.54 -0.59 10.92
C VAL A 292 34.89 -1.19 9.56
N GLY A 293 35.89 -0.61 8.90
CA GLY A 293 36.34 -1.05 7.57
C GLY A 293 37.46 -2.09 7.62
N ARG A 294 37.37 -3.13 6.80
CA ARG A 294 38.45 -4.07 6.51
C ARG A 294 38.75 -4.07 5.02
N LEU A 295 40.01 -3.88 4.65
CA LEU A 295 40.42 -3.86 3.25
C LEU A 295 40.06 -5.20 2.57
N ILE A 296 39.44 -5.12 1.40
CA ILE A 296 39.07 -6.30 0.60
C ILE A 296 40.28 -6.77 -0.18
N THR A 297 40.95 -7.81 0.32
CA THR A 297 42.17 -8.37 -0.31
C THR A 297 41.94 -9.69 -1.06
N GLY A 298 40.70 -10.17 -1.10
CA GLY A 298 40.38 -11.48 -1.68
C GLY A 298 40.52 -11.49 -3.20
N GLN A 299 41.46 -12.28 -3.73
CA GLN A 299 41.74 -12.35 -5.19
C GLN A 299 40.57 -12.84 -6.04
N ASN A 300 39.64 -13.59 -5.44
CA ASN A 300 38.45 -14.10 -6.12
C ASN A 300 37.29 -13.09 -6.14
N ASN A 301 37.49 -11.88 -5.62
CA ASN A 301 36.46 -10.87 -5.52
C ASN A 301 36.55 -9.86 -6.69
N ILE A 302 35.39 -9.39 -7.19
CA ILE A 302 35.31 -8.35 -8.23
C ILE A 302 36.03 -7.05 -7.82
N PHE A 303 36.11 -6.76 -6.52
CA PHE A 303 36.83 -5.60 -5.98
C PHE A 303 38.34 -5.66 -6.20
N TYR A 304 38.95 -6.86 -6.16
CA TYR A 304 40.41 -7.01 -6.25
C TYR A 304 40.97 -6.62 -7.63
N ASN A 305 40.16 -6.73 -8.68
CA ASN A 305 40.56 -6.38 -10.05
C ASN A 305 40.38 -4.88 -10.35
N ARG A 306 40.12 -4.04 -9.34
CA ARG A 306 39.95 -2.60 -9.49
C ARG A 306 41.20 -1.85 -9.08
N ILE A 307 41.39 -0.66 -9.66
CA ILE A 307 42.53 0.20 -9.36
C ILE A 307 42.33 0.86 -7.98
N GLU A 308 41.08 1.08 -7.60
CA GLU A 308 40.72 1.67 -6.33
C GLU A 308 40.63 0.60 -5.24
N ASP A 309 41.09 0.95 -4.03
CA ASP A 309 40.91 0.11 -2.85
C ASP A 309 39.46 0.20 -2.35
N TYR A 310 38.90 -0.97 -1.98
CA TYR A 310 37.57 -1.08 -1.40
C TYR A 310 37.67 -1.71 -0.01
N TRP A 311 36.88 -1.19 0.92
CA TRP A 311 36.81 -1.64 2.30
C TRP A 311 35.44 -2.26 2.58
N GLU A 312 35.43 -3.44 3.18
CA GLU A 312 34.22 -4.12 3.64
C GLU A 312 33.87 -3.67 5.05
N VAL A 313 32.60 -3.34 5.29
CA VAL A 313 32.09 -2.97 6.61
C VAL A 313 31.75 -4.22 7.43
N TYR A 314 32.15 -4.21 8.69
CA TYR A 314 31.76 -5.22 9.67
C TYR A 314 31.45 -4.58 11.03
N TYR A 315 30.56 -5.24 11.78
CA TYR A 315 30.04 -4.76 13.07
C TYR A 315 30.58 -5.55 14.27
N ASP A 316 31.15 -6.74 14.03
CA ASP A 316 31.80 -7.55 15.06
C ASP A 316 33.26 -7.09 15.26
N TYR A 317 33.45 -6.13 16.16
CA TYR A 317 34.77 -5.71 16.60
C TYR A 317 34.81 -5.61 18.12
N THR A 318 35.91 -6.06 18.72
CA THR A 318 36.09 -5.99 20.16
C THR A 318 36.21 -4.52 20.61
N PRO A 319 35.43 -4.07 21.62
CA PRO A 319 35.59 -2.75 22.21
C PRO A 319 37.03 -2.57 22.72
N GLY A 320 37.74 -1.56 22.21
CA GLY A 320 39.13 -1.27 22.59
C GLY A 320 40.17 -1.41 21.46
N PHE A 321 39.80 -1.90 20.29
CA PHE A 321 40.63 -1.75 19.08
C PHE A 321 40.43 -0.33 18.49
N GLU A 322 41.14 0.64 19.05
CA GLU A 322 41.14 2.06 18.65
C GLU A 322 41.79 2.42 17.29
N PRO A 323 42.59 1.58 16.57
CA PRO A 323 43.21 2.04 15.33
C PRO A 323 42.30 1.99 14.10
N LEU A 324 41.07 1.49 14.21
CA LEU A 324 40.13 1.42 13.08
C LEU A 324 39.20 2.64 13.09
N LYS A 325 39.18 3.40 11.97
CA LYS A 325 38.23 4.51 11.77
C LYS A 325 36.81 3.96 11.87
N LYS A 326 36.10 4.30 12.95
CA LYS A 326 34.68 3.96 13.11
C LYS A 326 33.87 4.74 12.09
N ILE A 327 33.01 4.05 11.37
CA ILE A 327 32.09 4.63 10.40
C ILE A 327 30.76 4.83 11.12
N PRO A 328 30.26 6.07 11.25
CA PRO A 328 28.93 6.32 11.77
C PRO A 328 27.92 5.90 10.71
N CYS A 329 27.40 4.67 10.83
CA CYS A 329 26.34 4.19 9.95
C CYS A 329 25.04 4.93 10.26
N PHE A 330 24.75 5.10 11.56
CA PHE A 330 23.69 5.95 12.08
C PHE A 330 24.28 6.97 13.06
N MET A 331 23.62 8.13 13.18
CA MET A 331 24.05 9.20 14.08
C MET A 331 23.67 8.86 15.52
N ASP A 332 24.57 9.14 16.47
CA ASP A 332 24.30 8.92 17.90
C ASP A 332 23.08 9.72 18.38
N GLU A 333 22.89 10.93 17.83
CA GLU A 333 21.72 11.78 18.09
C GLU A 333 20.43 11.08 17.69
N PHE A 334 20.39 10.44 16.51
CA PHE A 334 19.23 9.65 16.09
C PHE A 334 18.95 8.48 17.05
N ILE A 335 19.99 7.76 17.48
CA ILE A 335 19.82 6.61 18.38
C ILE A 335 19.25 7.04 19.74
N ALA A 336 19.74 8.16 20.29
CA ALA A 336 19.21 8.71 21.54
C ALA A 336 17.74 9.14 21.40
N HIS A 337 17.42 9.90 20.35
CA HIS A 337 16.05 10.35 20.08
C HIS A 337 15.08 9.19 19.79
N ALA A 338 15.55 8.13 19.12
CA ALA A 338 14.75 6.95 18.82
C ALA A 338 14.52 6.04 20.05
N GLU A 339 15.31 6.17 21.12
CA GLU A 339 15.06 5.48 22.40
C GLU A 339 13.96 6.20 23.21
N ASP A 340 13.96 7.53 23.18
CA ASP A 340 13.01 8.36 23.92
C ASP A 340 11.71 8.65 23.14
N GLY A 341 11.70 8.40 21.82
CA GLY A 341 10.57 8.69 20.93
C GLY A 341 10.44 10.18 20.60
N GLU A 342 11.51 10.94 20.76
CA GLU A 342 11.52 12.39 20.54
C GLU A 342 11.91 12.71 19.09
N LEU A 343 11.13 13.56 18.42
CA LEU A 343 11.45 14.00 17.06
C LEU A 343 12.65 14.95 17.04
N LEU A 344 13.46 14.84 15.99
CA LEU A 344 14.62 15.70 15.74
C LEU A 344 14.16 17.06 15.18
N GLU A 345 14.73 18.15 15.72
CA GLU A 345 14.35 19.53 15.35
C GLU A 345 15.31 20.18 14.33
N ALA A 346 16.50 19.64 14.06
CA ALA A 346 17.50 20.29 13.21
C ALA A 346 18.36 19.36 12.33
N ASN A 347 18.77 19.88 11.17
CA ASN A 347 19.74 19.35 10.18
C ASN A 347 19.49 17.96 9.56
N ILE A 348 18.69 17.08 10.17
CA ILE A 348 18.47 15.71 9.72
C ILE A 348 17.05 15.21 10.08
N THR A 349 16.08 16.10 9.95
CA THR A 349 14.64 15.88 10.20
C THR A 349 14.05 14.69 9.45
N PHE A 350 14.62 14.29 8.30
CA PHE A 350 14.19 13.09 7.57
C PHE A 350 14.33 11.78 8.38
N TYR A 351 15.15 11.74 9.43
CA TYR A 351 15.22 10.58 10.33
C TYR A 351 13.96 10.42 11.20
N ASN A 352 13.12 11.46 11.31
CA ASN A 352 11.86 11.40 12.04
C ASN A 352 10.91 10.35 11.45
N ILE A 353 11.03 10.04 10.16
CA ILE A 353 10.28 8.94 9.53
C ILE A 353 10.62 7.59 10.18
N LEU A 354 11.90 7.35 10.50
CA LEU A 354 12.32 6.12 11.15
C LEU A 354 11.79 6.06 12.58
N ILE A 355 11.84 7.18 13.31
CA ILE A 355 11.33 7.30 14.68
C ILE A 355 9.82 7.04 14.70
N LYS A 356 9.06 7.75 13.88
CA LYS A 356 7.61 7.57 13.75
C LYS A 356 7.26 6.11 13.42
N TYR A 357 8.00 5.48 12.51
CA TYR A 357 7.80 4.06 12.18
C TYR A 357 8.07 3.10 13.36
N LEU A 358 9.07 3.39 14.19
CA LEU A 358 9.39 2.57 15.37
C LEU A 358 8.30 2.65 16.45
N TYR A 359 7.60 3.78 16.55
CA TYR A 359 6.54 4.03 17.54
C TYR A 359 5.11 3.82 17.02
N ASP A 360 4.96 3.35 15.78
CA ASP A 360 3.66 3.23 15.10
C ASP A 360 2.90 4.57 14.94
N ASP A 361 3.63 5.68 14.89
CA ASP A 361 3.06 7.01 14.63
C ASP A 361 2.76 7.22 13.14
N SER A 362 1.77 8.07 12.87
CA SER A 362 1.37 8.39 11.50
C SER A 362 2.43 9.23 10.77
N ILE A 363 2.79 8.78 9.56
CA ILE A 363 3.59 9.56 8.61
C ILE A 363 2.65 10.51 7.86
N ASP A 364 3.03 11.78 7.78
CA ASP A 364 2.22 12.84 7.19
C ASP A 364 2.94 13.55 6.03
N MET A 365 2.28 14.56 5.45
CA MET A 365 2.82 15.35 4.34
C MET A 365 4.08 16.14 4.72
N THR A 366 4.22 16.53 6.00
CA THR A 366 5.40 17.26 6.45
C THR A 366 6.64 16.38 6.42
N ASP A 367 6.49 15.09 6.71
CA ASP A 367 7.59 14.13 6.59
C ASP A 367 8.05 13.98 5.14
N LEU A 368 7.12 14.00 4.17
CA LEU A 368 7.44 13.95 2.74
C LEU A 368 8.15 15.23 2.28
N ASP A 369 7.71 16.39 2.76
CA ASP A 369 8.39 17.67 2.49
C ASP A 369 9.84 17.67 3.01
N GLU A 370 10.13 16.97 4.12
CA GLU A 370 11.50 16.82 4.64
C GLU A 370 12.37 15.93 3.73
N ILE A 371 11.79 14.93 3.04
CA ILE A 371 12.50 14.11 2.05
C ILE A 371 12.94 14.95 0.84
N GLU A 372 12.10 15.87 0.38
CA GLU A 372 12.43 16.74 -0.76
C GLU A 372 13.59 17.71 -0.44
N LYS A 373 13.76 18.07 0.83
CA LYS A 373 14.85 18.96 1.29
C LYS A 373 16.21 18.26 1.34
N ILE A 374 16.26 16.93 1.18
CA ILE A 374 17.51 16.16 1.22
C ILE A 374 18.44 16.60 0.08
N LYS A 375 19.67 16.95 0.46
CA LYS A 375 20.76 17.18 -0.50
C LYS A 375 21.42 15.85 -0.86
N TYR A 376 20.91 15.22 -1.91
CA TYR A 376 21.38 13.93 -2.40
C TYR A 376 22.85 14.01 -2.88
N GLN A 377 23.75 13.37 -2.13
CA GLN A 377 25.18 13.30 -2.42
C GLN A 377 25.76 11.98 -1.88
N ASP A 378 26.89 11.54 -2.42
CA ASP A 378 27.60 10.35 -1.91
C ASP A 378 28.17 10.63 -0.51
N ASN A 379 27.51 10.06 0.51
CA ASN A 379 27.96 10.09 1.90
C ASN A 379 27.38 8.88 2.66
N SER A 380 28.02 8.53 3.79
CA SER A 380 27.56 7.40 4.61
C SER A 380 26.14 7.57 5.13
N VAL A 381 25.77 8.77 5.60
CA VAL A 381 24.46 9.03 6.23
C VAL A 381 23.33 8.67 5.28
N LEU A 382 23.37 9.15 4.04
CA LEU A 382 22.34 8.88 3.03
C LEU A 382 22.39 7.44 2.51
N PHE A 383 23.58 6.82 2.48
CA PHE A 383 23.72 5.42 2.13
C PHE A 383 22.93 4.51 3.10
N TYR A 384 22.94 4.85 4.39
CA TYR A 384 22.21 4.10 5.41
C TYR A 384 20.75 4.54 5.57
N ALA A 385 20.48 5.84 5.53
CA ALA A 385 19.15 6.38 5.80
C ALA A 385 18.14 6.09 4.68
N ILE A 386 18.51 6.28 3.40
CA ILE A 386 17.53 6.19 2.29
C ILE A 386 16.87 4.81 2.21
N PRO A 387 17.60 3.68 2.22
CA PRO A 387 16.97 2.36 2.22
C PRO A 387 16.04 2.11 3.41
N CYS A 388 16.43 2.58 4.60
CA CYS A 388 15.60 2.47 5.80
C CYS A 388 14.33 3.31 5.71
N ILE A 389 14.41 4.53 5.14
CA ILE A 389 13.23 5.38 4.89
C ILE A 389 12.29 4.70 3.91
N ILE A 390 12.81 4.15 2.80
CA ILE A 390 11.98 3.41 1.84
C ILE A 390 11.28 2.24 2.53
N PHE A 391 11.99 1.47 3.36
CA PHE A 391 11.40 0.38 4.12
C PHE A 391 10.27 0.84 5.05
N CYS A 392 10.47 1.91 5.80
CA CYS A 392 9.47 2.50 6.67
C CYS A 392 8.23 2.93 5.88
N LEU A 393 8.40 3.70 4.80
CA LEU A 393 7.30 4.19 3.98
C LEU A 393 6.50 3.04 3.34
N GLN A 394 7.19 2.03 2.79
CA GLN A 394 6.53 0.86 2.20
C GLN A 394 5.68 0.09 3.21
N ASN A 395 6.18 -0.07 4.44
CA ASN A 395 5.43 -0.76 5.48
C ASN A 395 4.30 0.10 6.04
N SER A 396 4.47 1.42 6.13
CA SER A 396 3.41 2.34 6.55
C SER A 396 2.26 2.35 5.54
N ILE A 397 2.54 2.32 4.22
CA ILE A 397 1.50 2.16 3.19
C ILE A 397 0.76 0.84 3.38
N LYS A 398 1.47 -0.27 3.59
CA LYS A 398 0.83 -1.58 3.80
C LYS A 398 -0.10 -1.56 5.01
N SER A 399 0.32 -0.97 6.13
CA SER A 399 -0.54 -0.86 7.31
C SER A 399 -1.76 0.04 7.11
N LEU A 400 -1.66 1.07 6.24
CA LEU A 400 -2.81 1.96 5.95
C LEU A 400 -3.87 1.28 5.08
N ILE A 401 -3.48 0.33 4.24
CA ILE A 401 -4.36 -0.33 3.27
C ILE A 401 -4.88 -1.69 3.80
N GLN A 402 -4.22 -2.29 4.78
CA GLN A 402 -4.64 -3.56 5.38
C GLN A 402 -6.02 -3.45 6.05
N ILE A 403 -6.79 -4.52 5.94
CA ILE A 403 -8.04 -4.69 6.68
C ILE A 403 -7.69 -4.77 8.17
N LYS A 404 -8.16 -3.82 8.97
CA LYS A 404 -8.15 -3.98 10.43
C LYS A 404 -9.15 -5.08 10.79
N ASP A 405 -8.69 -6.14 11.46
CA ASP A 405 -9.46 -7.29 11.97
C ASP A 405 -10.46 -6.91 13.09
N ASP A 406 -11.10 -5.75 12.98
CA ASP A 406 -12.20 -5.37 13.84
C ASP A 406 -13.47 -6.03 13.28
N ALA A 407 -14.06 -6.94 14.04
CA ALA A 407 -15.15 -7.88 13.70
C ALA A 407 -16.49 -7.31 13.16
N GLU A 408 -16.50 -6.13 12.55
CA GLU A 408 -17.60 -5.54 11.80
C GLU A 408 -17.00 -4.90 10.54
N ASN A 409 -16.91 -5.68 9.46
CA ASN A 409 -16.32 -5.28 8.17
C ASN A 409 -17.25 -4.33 7.41
N ASN A 410 -17.26 -3.07 7.81
CA ASN A 410 -17.60 -1.95 6.96
C ASN A 410 -16.87 -0.71 7.50
N ILE A 411 -15.88 -0.25 6.75
CA ILE A 411 -15.20 1.04 7.03
C ILE A 411 -16.14 2.23 6.85
N LEU A 412 -17.32 1.99 6.25
CA LEU A 412 -18.41 2.97 6.13
C LEU A 412 -19.33 3.02 7.37
N ASP A 413 -19.28 2.02 8.24
CA ASP A 413 -20.08 1.91 9.48
C ASP A 413 -19.24 2.16 10.75
N LYS A 414 -17.94 2.42 10.63
CA LYS A 414 -17.04 2.75 11.74
C LYS A 414 -16.55 4.20 11.64
N GLU A 415 -16.82 4.98 12.69
CA GLU A 415 -16.07 6.22 12.96
C GLU A 415 -14.81 5.90 13.77
N ASP A 416 -13.77 6.69 13.48
CA ASP A 416 -12.42 6.81 14.05
C ASP A 416 -11.37 5.73 13.75
#